data_AF-A0A2T4AWA8-F1
#
_entry.id   AF-A0A2T4AWA8-F1
#
_cell.length_a   1.000
_cell.length_b   1.000
_cell.length_c   1.000
_cell.angle_alpha   90.00
_cell.angle_beta   90.00
_cell.angle_gamma   90.00
#
_symmetry.space_group_name_H-M   'P 1'
#
loop_
_entity.id
_entity.type
_entity.pdbx_description
1 polymer ?
#
loop_
_entity_poly.entity_id
_entity_poly.type
_entity_poly.pdbx_seq_one_letter_code
_entity_poly.pdbx_strand_id
1 'polypeptide(L)'
;MNMRTLVYPREEMRRKDGKKAKRDDSDASSATEASSPESAAPPPPSDQPSSSSEPAAVAAAEEEGETLESIQQKDAYADREVAIPVESRDGEKWSNAWNRFQKRLKKSHRYTVIYGHDSKRGLREDRYTYGLDSGCVKGGALTAMVVQAKEEEGGNNKGEWTHTLVQVQCEKAA
;
A
#
# COMPACT_ATOMS: atom_id res chain seq x y z
N MET A 1 7.62 -17.91 11.04
CA MET A 1 6.26 -18.39 10.71
C MET A 1 5.73 -17.60 9.51
N ASN A 2 4.47 -17.77 9.10
CA ASN A 2 3.83 -16.91 8.10
C ASN A 2 2.94 -15.88 8.78
N MET A 3 2.85 -14.65 8.26
CA MET A 3 1.75 -13.76 8.61
C MET A 3 0.56 -14.07 7.72
N ARG A 4 -0.64 -14.14 8.30
CA ARG A 4 -1.88 -14.34 7.54
C ARG A 4 -2.02 -13.29 6.44
N THR A 5 -2.56 -13.72 5.31
CA THR A 5 -2.98 -12.85 4.22
C THR A 5 -4.49 -12.67 4.25
N LEU A 6 -5.02 -11.73 3.49
CA LEU A 6 -6.43 -11.36 3.44
C LEU A 6 -7.01 -11.76 2.09
N VAL A 7 -8.13 -12.46 2.12
CA VAL A 7 -8.95 -12.73 0.94
C VAL A 7 -10.25 -11.94 1.05
N TYR A 8 -10.72 -11.43 -0.08
CA TYR A 8 -11.95 -10.64 -0.22
C TYR A 8 -12.92 -11.41 -1.12
N PRO A 9 -13.79 -12.27 -0.56
CA PRO A 9 -14.55 -13.24 -1.34
C PRO A 9 -15.44 -12.61 -2.42
N ARG A 10 -16.12 -11.51 -2.09
CA ARG A 10 -17.00 -10.81 -3.04
C ARG A 10 -16.21 -10.17 -4.17
N GLU A 11 -15.08 -9.53 -3.86
CA GLU A 11 -14.19 -8.97 -4.89
C GLU A 11 -13.67 -10.06 -5.83
N GLU A 12 -13.35 -11.25 -5.30
CA GLU A 12 -12.88 -12.38 -6.11
C GLU A 12 -13.97 -12.90 -7.06
N MET A 13 -15.21 -13.02 -6.59
CA MET A 13 -16.36 -13.40 -7.43
C MET A 13 -16.54 -12.40 -8.58
N ARG A 14 -16.58 -11.10 -8.28
CA ARG A 14 -16.68 -10.04 -9.29
C ARG A 14 -15.54 -10.09 -10.31
N ARG A 15 -14.32 -10.37 -9.88
CA ARG A 15 -13.16 -10.54 -10.79
C ARG A 15 -13.30 -11.78 -11.69
N LYS A 16 -13.86 -12.88 -11.18
CA LYS A 16 -14.12 -14.10 -11.96
C LYS A 16 -15.22 -13.85 -13.00
N ASP A 17 -16.31 -13.19 -12.61
CA ASP A 17 -17.41 -12.85 -13.52
C ASP A 17 -16.94 -11.93 -14.64
N GLY A 18 -16.15 -10.89 -14.32
CA GLY A 18 -15.56 -10.01 -15.32
C GLY A 18 -14.58 -10.72 -16.27
N LYS A 19 -13.82 -11.71 -15.78
CA LYS A 19 -12.96 -12.54 -16.63
C LYS A 19 -13.76 -13.47 -17.54
N LYS A 20 -14.87 -14.02 -17.04
CA LYS A 20 -15.78 -14.86 -17.83
C LYS A 20 -16.44 -14.03 -18.93
N ALA A 21 -17.02 -12.87 -18.59
CA ALA A 21 -17.63 -11.97 -19.56
C ALA A 21 -16.65 -11.53 -20.66
N LYS A 22 -15.38 -11.23 -20.31
CA LYS A 22 -14.35 -10.91 -21.29
C LYS A 22 -13.98 -12.10 -22.20
N ARG A 23 -14.00 -13.32 -21.68
CA ARG A 23 -13.77 -14.53 -22.48
C ARG A 23 -14.93 -14.75 -23.44
N ASP A 24 -16.16 -14.65 -22.95
CA ASP A 24 -17.36 -14.79 -23.76
C ASP A 24 -17.43 -13.72 -24.87
N ASP A 25 -17.02 -12.47 -24.58
CA ASP A 25 -16.90 -11.38 -25.56
C ASP A 25 -15.78 -11.62 -26.60
N SER A 26 -14.61 -12.11 -26.16
CA SER A 26 -13.51 -12.47 -27.08
C SER A 26 -13.85 -13.68 -27.96
N ASP A 27 -14.59 -14.65 -27.45
CA ASP A 27 -15.04 -15.81 -28.22
C ASP A 27 -16.15 -15.41 -29.20
N ALA A 28 -17.05 -14.49 -28.82
CA ALA A 28 -18.07 -13.94 -29.71
C ALA A 28 -17.48 -13.07 -30.84
N SER A 29 -16.44 -12.27 -30.54
CA SER A 29 -15.73 -11.48 -31.55
C SER A 29 -14.76 -12.31 -32.43
N SER A 30 -14.42 -13.54 -32.03
CA SER A 30 -13.71 -14.49 -32.90
C SER A 30 -14.59 -15.11 -34.00
N ALA A 31 -15.92 -14.98 -33.90
CA ALA A 31 -16.88 -15.49 -34.88
C ALA A 31 -17.23 -14.49 -36.00
N THR A 32 -16.72 -13.26 -35.95
CA THR A 32 -16.92 -12.26 -37.00
C THR A 32 -15.68 -11.37 -37.10
N GLU A 33 -14.80 -11.67 -38.08
CA GLU A 33 -14.33 -10.69 -39.08
C GLU A 33 -13.14 -11.25 -39.88
N ALA A 34 -13.43 -11.62 -41.13
CA ALA A 34 -12.49 -11.52 -42.23
C ALA A 34 -12.80 -10.20 -42.96
N SER A 35 -11.94 -9.20 -42.82
CA SER A 35 -11.52 -8.26 -43.89
C SER A 35 -10.74 -7.07 -43.28
N SER A 36 -9.46 -6.92 -43.62
CA SER A 36 -8.74 -5.64 -43.56
C SER A 36 -9.20 -4.70 -44.70
N PRO A 37 -8.93 -3.37 -44.66
CA PRO A 37 -7.60 -2.78 -44.95
C PRO A 37 -7.19 -1.68 -43.95
N GLU A 38 -5.90 -1.57 -43.60
CA GLU A 38 -4.87 -0.66 -44.14
C GLU A 38 -5.09 0.85 -43.90
N SER A 39 -4.13 1.46 -43.17
CA SER A 39 -3.41 2.71 -43.47
C SER A 39 -3.30 3.78 -42.35
N ALA A 40 -2.04 4.19 -42.17
CA ALA A 40 -1.51 5.51 -41.83
C ALA A 40 -1.64 6.10 -40.41
N ALA A 41 -0.48 6.21 -39.76
CA ALA A 41 -0.20 7.07 -38.62
C ALA A 41 0.17 8.51 -39.07
N PRO A 42 -0.09 9.54 -38.23
CA PRO A 42 0.66 10.78 -38.23
C PRO A 42 1.46 11.02 -36.91
N PRO A 43 2.48 11.91 -36.92
CA PRO A 43 3.58 11.99 -35.95
C PRO A 43 3.26 12.79 -34.68
N PRO A 44 4.14 12.75 -33.64
CA PRO A 44 3.93 13.45 -32.38
C PRO A 44 4.41 14.92 -32.45
N PRO A 45 3.78 15.85 -31.72
CA PRO A 45 4.42 17.10 -31.36
C PRO A 45 5.12 16.98 -29.99
N SER A 46 6.42 17.25 -30.01
CA SER A 46 7.23 17.67 -28.87
C SER A 46 6.76 19.03 -28.37
N ASP A 47 6.58 19.21 -27.06
CA ASP A 47 6.74 20.51 -26.41
C ASP A 47 7.03 20.33 -24.91
N GLN A 48 8.19 20.85 -24.50
CA GLN A 48 8.59 21.24 -23.15
C GLN A 48 9.32 22.59 -23.32
N PRO A 49 9.62 23.35 -22.26
CA PRO A 49 8.97 23.49 -20.95
C PRO A 49 8.71 24.97 -20.60
N SER A 50 7.80 25.28 -19.68
CA SER A 50 7.76 26.62 -19.07
C SER A 50 7.51 26.55 -17.56
N SER A 51 8.63 26.81 -16.88
CA SER A 51 8.78 27.32 -15.52
C SER A 51 7.76 28.40 -15.14
N SER A 52 7.26 28.37 -13.90
CA SER A 52 6.97 29.55 -13.07
C SER A 52 6.80 29.13 -11.60
N SER A 53 7.79 29.51 -10.81
CA SER A 53 7.89 29.60 -9.35
C SER A 53 6.81 30.51 -8.73
N GLU A 54 6.16 30.08 -7.64
CA GLU A 54 6.30 30.56 -6.24
C GLU A 54 5.02 31.28 -5.75
N PRO A 55 4.82 31.61 -4.45
CA PRO A 55 4.67 30.74 -3.27
C PRO A 55 3.40 31.09 -2.46
N ALA A 56 3.27 30.56 -1.23
CA ALA A 56 2.36 31.00 -0.15
C ALA A 56 0.88 30.54 -0.17
N ALA A 57 0.63 29.33 0.32
CA ALA A 57 -0.64 28.96 0.97
C ALA A 57 -0.47 27.78 1.96
N VAL A 58 0.55 27.80 2.83
CA VAL A 58 0.75 26.78 3.86
C VAL A 58 0.01 27.15 5.15
N ALA A 59 -1.31 27.22 5.10
CA ALA A 59 -2.13 27.30 6.33
C ALA A 59 -3.56 26.75 6.18
N ALA A 60 -3.91 26.08 5.07
CA ALA A 60 -5.26 25.56 4.83
C ALA A 60 -5.28 24.17 4.14
N ALA A 61 -4.21 23.37 4.26
CA ALA A 61 -4.15 22.01 3.73
C ALA A 61 -4.47 20.92 4.79
N GLU A 62 -5.22 21.31 5.82
CA GLU A 62 -5.83 20.37 6.76
C GLU A 62 -7.16 19.91 6.15
N GLU A 63 -7.20 18.70 5.56
CA GLU A 63 -8.40 17.87 5.23
C GLU A 63 -8.26 16.99 3.95
N GLU A 64 -7.05 16.74 3.43
CA GLU A 64 -6.84 15.84 2.27
C GLU A 64 -6.96 14.33 2.62
N GLY A 65 -8.03 13.91 3.30
CA GLY A 65 -8.28 12.51 3.61
C GLY A 65 -9.73 12.19 3.96
N GLU A 66 -10.12 10.94 3.74
CA GLU A 66 -11.47 10.42 3.98
C GLU A 66 -11.71 10.16 5.47
N THR A 67 -12.96 10.32 5.94
CA THR A 67 -13.36 9.86 7.27
C THR A 67 -13.46 8.33 7.32
N LEU A 68 -13.47 7.76 8.52
CA LEU A 68 -13.58 6.32 8.70
C LEU A 68 -14.88 5.78 8.10
N GLU A 69 -15.98 6.50 8.31
CA GLU A 69 -17.32 6.15 7.82
C GLU A 69 -17.37 6.17 6.30
N SER A 70 -16.77 7.20 5.68
CA SER A 70 -16.69 7.31 4.22
C SER A 70 -15.88 6.14 3.62
N ILE A 71 -14.79 5.75 4.27
CA ILE A 71 -13.98 4.61 3.83
C ILE A 71 -14.77 3.31 3.92
N GLN A 72 -15.43 3.06 5.05
CA GLN A 72 -16.24 1.85 5.27
C GLN A 72 -17.35 1.73 4.21
N GLN A 73 -18.05 2.83 3.91
CA GLN A 73 -19.09 2.85 2.88
C GLN A 73 -18.52 2.53 1.48
N LYS A 74 -17.35 3.08 1.14
CA LYS A 74 -16.67 2.78 -0.14
C LYS A 74 -16.16 1.34 -0.20
N ASP A 75 -15.68 0.79 0.91
CA ASP A 75 -15.21 -0.60 0.96
C ASP A 75 -16.36 -1.60 0.85
N ALA A 76 -17.54 -1.26 1.38
CA ALA A 76 -18.77 -2.01 1.12
C ALA A 76 -19.14 -2.02 -0.38
N TYR A 77 -19.07 -0.86 -1.04
CA TYR A 77 -19.31 -0.77 -2.49
C TYR A 77 -18.25 -1.50 -3.32
N ALA A 78 -17.00 -1.52 -2.86
CA ALA A 78 -15.89 -2.16 -3.54
C ALA A 78 -15.78 -3.67 -3.25
N ASP A 79 -16.74 -4.27 -2.54
CA ASP A 79 -16.74 -5.69 -2.14
C ASP A 79 -15.58 -6.11 -1.21
N ARG A 80 -15.06 -5.15 -0.44
CA ARG A 80 -13.89 -5.31 0.44
C ARG A 80 -14.20 -5.20 1.93
N GLU A 81 -15.47 -5.03 2.29
CA GLU A 81 -15.94 -4.95 3.67
C GLU A 81 -15.58 -6.20 4.50
N VAL A 82 -15.72 -7.39 3.90
CA VAL A 82 -15.38 -8.66 4.57
C VAL A 82 -13.98 -9.11 4.13
N ALA A 83 -13.00 -8.91 5.01
CA ALA A 83 -11.66 -9.45 4.86
C ALA A 83 -11.52 -10.74 5.68
N ILE A 84 -11.25 -11.87 5.02
CA ILE A 84 -11.03 -13.16 5.69
C ILE A 84 -9.52 -13.40 5.84
N PRO A 85 -8.99 -13.50 7.05
CA PRO A 85 -7.61 -13.90 7.27
C PRO A 85 -7.40 -15.37 6.92
N VAL A 86 -6.43 -15.66 6.06
CA VAL A 86 -6.06 -17.02 5.65
C VAL A 86 -4.59 -17.29 5.97
N GLU A 87 -4.27 -18.53 6.30
CA GLU A 87 -2.91 -18.96 6.62
C GLU A 87 -1.99 -19.03 5.39
N SER A 88 -2.55 -19.07 4.18
CA SER A 88 -1.76 -19.14 2.94
C SER A 88 -1.09 -17.80 2.61
N ARG A 89 -0.18 -17.83 1.63
CA ARG A 89 0.51 -16.63 1.10
C ARG A 89 -0.14 -16.08 -0.16
N ASP A 90 -1.26 -16.65 -0.59
CA ASP A 90 -1.89 -16.38 -1.88
C ASP A 90 -2.83 -15.15 -1.84
N GLY A 91 -3.24 -14.74 -0.64
CA GLY A 91 -4.06 -13.55 -0.43
C GLY A 91 -3.25 -12.26 -0.43
N GLU A 92 -3.94 -11.15 -0.19
CA GLU A 92 -3.31 -9.85 0.00
C GLU A 92 -2.57 -9.81 1.35
N LYS A 93 -1.30 -9.37 1.35
CA LYS A 93 -0.58 -9.13 2.60
C LYS A 93 -1.33 -8.09 3.44
N TRP A 94 -1.63 -8.41 4.70
CA TRP A 94 -2.35 -7.49 5.59
C TRP A 94 -1.65 -6.12 5.71
N SER A 95 -0.31 -6.10 5.68
CA SER A 95 0.49 -4.87 5.72
C SER A 95 0.20 -3.95 4.53
N ASN A 96 -0.03 -4.53 3.35
CA ASN A 96 -0.37 -3.76 2.15
C ASN A 96 -1.79 -3.19 2.27
N ALA A 97 -2.72 -3.98 2.80
CA ALA A 97 -4.08 -3.53 3.05
C ALA A 97 -4.12 -2.38 4.06
N TRP A 98 -3.36 -2.50 5.15
CA TRP A 98 -3.20 -1.45 6.15
C TRP A 98 -2.64 -0.17 5.54
N ASN A 99 -1.54 -0.25 4.78
CA ASN A 99 -0.96 0.93 4.15
C ASN A 99 -1.94 1.61 3.20
N ARG A 100 -2.71 0.85 2.39
CA ARG A 100 -3.74 1.43 1.51
C ARG A 100 -4.83 2.13 2.31
N PHE A 101 -5.31 1.52 3.38
CA PHE A 101 -6.33 2.11 4.26
C PHE A 101 -5.81 3.41 4.91
N GLN A 102 -4.61 3.39 5.49
CA GLN A 102 -4.00 4.56 6.14
C GLN A 102 -3.70 5.70 5.15
N LYS A 103 -3.39 5.41 3.89
CA LYS A 103 -3.23 6.45 2.84
C LYS A 103 -4.52 7.24 2.61
N ARG A 104 -5.68 6.59 2.75
CA ARG A 104 -7.00 7.20 2.52
C ARG A 104 -7.46 8.04 3.71
N LEU A 105 -7.12 7.64 4.93
CA LEU A 105 -7.52 8.34 6.14
C LEU A 105 -6.99 9.78 6.20
N LYS A 106 -7.73 10.65 6.88
CA LYS A 106 -7.25 11.97 7.33
C LYS A 106 -5.96 11.82 8.14
N LYS A 107 -5.01 12.75 7.92
CA LYS A 107 -3.67 12.72 8.55
C LYS A 107 -3.73 12.55 10.07
N SER A 108 -4.67 13.22 10.74
CA SER A 108 -4.88 13.16 12.18
C SER A 108 -5.31 11.78 12.71
N HIS A 109 -5.87 10.93 11.85
CA HIS A 109 -6.37 9.60 12.20
C HIS A 109 -5.44 8.47 11.72
N ARG A 110 -4.27 8.81 11.16
CA ARG A 110 -3.35 7.82 10.63
C ARG A 110 -2.55 7.16 11.75
N TYR A 111 -2.36 5.84 11.62
CA TYR A 111 -1.59 5.04 12.55
C TYR A 111 -0.54 4.20 11.83
N THR A 112 0.66 4.21 12.40
CA THR A 112 1.75 3.34 11.99
C THR A 112 1.77 2.09 12.87
N VAL A 113 1.92 0.91 12.25
CA VAL A 113 2.03 -0.36 12.97
C VAL A 113 3.43 -0.93 12.84
N ILE A 114 4.07 -1.22 13.97
CA ILE A 114 5.37 -1.89 14.03
C ILE A 114 5.11 -3.36 14.42
N TYR A 115 5.67 -4.30 13.67
CA TYR A 115 5.36 -5.73 13.81
C TYR A 115 6.58 -6.63 13.59
N GLY A 116 6.46 -7.91 13.96
CA GLY A 116 7.42 -8.99 13.67
C GLY A 116 6.68 -10.30 13.35
N HIS A 117 7.39 -11.44 13.23
CA HIS A 117 6.92 -12.85 13.11
C HIS A 117 7.20 -13.58 11.77
N ASP A 118 7.20 -12.85 10.65
CA ASP A 118 7.50 -13.41 9.31
C ASP A 118 8.93 -13.12 8.86
N SER A 119 9.89 -13.72 9.56
CA SER A 119 11.32 -13.64 9.27
C SER A 119 11.70 -13.98 7.82
N LYS A 120 10.85 -14.73 7.09
CA LYS A 120 11.10 -15.08 5.67
C LYS A 120 11.02 -13.84 4.77
N ARG A 121 10.29 -12.80 5.20
CA ARG A 121 10.17 -11.53 4.48
C ARG A 121 11.26 -10.53 4.83
N GLY A 122 12.00 -10.75 5.92
CA GLY A 122 13.03 -9.84 6.42
C GLY A 122 12.47 -8.49 6.89
N LEU A 123 13.38 -7.51 7.01
CA LEU A 123 13.02 -6.12 7.33
C LEU A 123 12.10 -5.55 6.25
N ARG A 124 10.99 -4.93 6.66
CA ARG A 124 10.01 -4.29 5.78
C ARG A 124 9.76 -2.86 6.23
N GLU A 125 9.97 -1.92 5.32
CA GLU A 125 9.69 -0.51 5.54
C GLU A 125 8.63 -0.05 4.55
N ASP A 126 7.46 0.30 5.06
CA ASP A 126 6.38 0.90 4.31
C ASP A 126 5.87 2.12 5.09
N ARG A 127 5.15 3.02 4.41
CA ARG A 127 4.76 4.35 4.95
C ARG A 127 4.07 4.30 6.32
N TYR A 128 3.25 3.29 6.57
CA TYR A 128 2.47 3.13 7.80
C TYR A 128 2.68 1.76 8.45
N THR A 129 3.67 0.99 8.01
CA THR A 129 3.96 -0.30 8.63
C THR A 129 5.44 -0.63 8.59
N TYR A 130 5.98 -1.11 9.71
CA TYR A 130 7.39 -1.51 9.83
C TYR A 130 7.48 -2.94 10.34
N GLY A 131 8.01 -3.85 9.52
CA GLY A 131 8.29 -5.22 9.90
C GLY A 131 9.72 -5.37 10.35
N LEU A 132 9.96 -5.61 11.65
CA LEU A 132 11.30 -5.67 12.25
C LEU A 132 11.89 -7.08 12.30
N ASP A 133 11.15 -8.11 11.89
CA ASP A 133 11.64 -9.49 11.90
C ASP A 133 12.59 -9.76 10.72
N SER A 134 13.85 -9.39 10.91
CA SER A 134 14.97 -9.60 10.00
C SER A 134 15.66 -10.96 10.17
N GLY A 135 15.11 -11.87 10.98
CA GLY A 135 15.57 -13.26 11.05
C GLY A 135 16.89 -13.51 11.78
N CYS A 136 17.16 -12.78 12.86
CA CYS A 136 18.37 -12.93 13.70
C CYS A 136 18.80 -14.39 13.95
N VAL A 137 17.90 -15.25 14.45
CA VAL A 137 18.20 -16.68 14.78
C VAL A 137 18.75 -17.46 13.58
N LYS A 138 18.42 -17.06 12.35
CA LYS A 138 18.86 -17.72 11.12
C LYS A 138 20.16 -17.13 10.55
N GLY A 139 20.86 -16.27 11.31
CA GLY A 139 22.04 -15.55 10.86
C GLY A 139 21.72 -14.26 10.10
N GLY A 140 20.51 -13.72 10.27
CA GLY A 140 20.16 -12.39 9.79
C GLY A 140 20.59 -11.30 10.77
N ALA A 141 19.80 -10.24 10.88
CA ALA A 141 20.02 -9.18 11.86
C ALA A 141 18.97 -9.21 12.98
N LEU A 142 19.28 -8.64 14.13
CA LEU A 142 18.32 -8.14 15.11
C LEU A 142 18.03 -6.68 14.77
N THR A 143 16.78 -6.36 14.41
CA THR A 143 16.37 -4.99 14.07
C THR A 143 15.60 -4.34 15.21
N ALA A 144 15.94 -3.10 15.52
CA ALA A 144 15.19 -2.22 16.42
C ALA A 144 14.74 -0.95 15.68
N MET A 145 13.57 -0.44 16.06
CA MET A 145 13.15 0.92 15.74
C MET A 145 13.31 1.79 16.98
N VAL A 146 14.11 2.85 16.86
CA VAL A 146 14.33 3.83 17.92
C VAL A 146 13.49 5.06 17.61
N VAL A 147 12.47 5.32 18.43
CA VAL A 147 11.59 6.50 18.31
C VAL A 147 12.04 7.54 19.31
N GLN A 148 12.29 8.76 18.85
CA GLN A 148 12.83 9.86 19.64
C GLN A 148 11.90 11.08 19.53
N ALA A 149 11.61 11.70 20.68
CA ALA A 149 10.99 13.02 20.70
C ALA A 149 12.01 14.04 20.20
N LYS A 150 11.58 15.00 19.39
CA LYS A 150 12.33 16.24 19.21
C LYS A 150 11.99 17.14 20.39
N GLU A 151 13.00 17.47 21.19
CA GLU A 151 12.88 18.52 22.20
C GLU A 151 12.90 19.88 21.48
N GLU A 152 11.90 20.72 21.75
CA GLU A 152 11.89 22.10 21.26
C GLU A 152 12.43 23.04 22.35
N GLU A 153 13.48 23.79 22.03
CA GLU A 153 13.80 25.02 22.76
C GLU A 153 12.68 26.04 22.49
N GLY A 154 11.83 26.32 23.47
CA GLY A 154 10.85 27.40 23.39
C GLY A 154 9.40 26.98 23.13
N GLY A 155 8.92 25.91 23.74
CA GLY A 155 7.63 25.88 24.43
C GLY A 155 6.32 26.13 23.65
N ASN A 156 6.26 26.00 22.32
CA ASN A 156 4.98 26.06 21.59
C ASN A 156 5.05 25.36 20.22
N ASN A 157 5.09 24.02 20.18
CA ASN A 157 4.47 23.20 19.14
C ASN A 157 4.22 21.75 19.61
N LYS A 158 3.29 21.09 18.90
CA LYS A 158 3.00 19.65 19.02
C LYS A 158 4.31 18.84 18.85
N GLY A 159 4.68 18.10 19.89
CA GLY A 159 5.88 17.26 19.93
C GLY A 159 6.07 16.47 18.65
N GLU A 160 7.08 16.85 17.88
CA GLU A 160 7.51 16.15 16.68
C GLU A 160 8.34 14.93 17.12
N TRP A 161 8.19 13.80 16.44
CA TRP A 161 8.95 12.59 16.74
C TRP A 161 9.71 12.16 15.49
N THR A 162 10.92 11.65 15.68
CA THR A 162 11.69 10.99 14.63
C THR A 162 11.83 9.52 14.95
N HIS A 163 12.11 8.71 13.94
CA HIS A 163 12.48 7.32 14.16
C HIS A 163 13.70 6.97 13.33
N THR A 164 14.49 6.03 13.84
CA THR A 164 15.64 5.44 13.15
C THR A 164 15.56 3.93 13.28
N LEU A 165 15.99 3.22 12.22
CA LEU A 165 16.11 1.76 12.25
C LEU A 165 17.58 1.40 12.49
N VAL A 166 17.80 0.52 13.46
CA VAL A 166 19.12 0.03 13.85
C VAL A 166 19.15 -1.48 13.68
N GLN A 167 20.21 -2.00 13.05
CA GLN A 167 20.41 -3.43 12.86
C GLN A 167 21.75 -3.87 13.44
N VAL A 168 21.72 -4.94 14.21
CA VAL A 168 22.92 -5.64 14.69
C VAL A 168 22.95 -7.02 14.06
N GLN A 169 24.08 -7.38 13.45
CA GLN A 169 24.20 -8.69 12.80
C GLN A 169 24.24 -9.81 13.85
N CYS A 170 23.51 -10.89 13.57
CA CYS A 170 23.45 -12.05 14.43
C CYS A 170 24.23 -13.22 13.82
N GLU A 171 24.76 -14.06 14.70
CA GLU A 171 25.26 -15.36 14.30
C GLU A 171 24.10 -16.34 14.15
N LYS A 172 24.23 -17.26 13.19
CA LYS A 172 23.25 -18.33 13.04
C LYS A 172 23.34 -19.23 14.26
N ALA A 173 22.21 -19.49 14.91
CA ALA A 173 22.15 -20.45 15.99
C ALA A 173 22.61 -21.83 15.48
N ALA A 174 23.51 -22.47 16.23
CA ALA A 174 24.06 -23.79 15.93
C ALA A 174 22.97 -24.88 15.92
#